data_AF-A0A6V7LF93-F1
#
_entry.id   AF-A0A6V7LF93-F1
#
_cell.length_a   1.000
_cell.length_b   1.000
_cell.length_c   1.000
_cell.angle_alpha   90.00
_cell.angle_beta   90.00
_cell.angle_gamma   90.00
#
_symmetry.space_group_name_H-M   'P 1'
#
loop_
_entity.id
_entity.type
_entity.pdbx_description
1 polymer ?
#
loop_
_entity_poly.entity_id
_entity_poly.type
_entity_poly.pdbx_seq_one_letter_code
_entity_poly.pdbx_strand_id
1 'polypeptide(L)' 'AQILTTDRAEEAMLAIDRGKYCHEADPYLDRPRKIGYNVTISAPHM' A
#
# COMPACT_ATOMS: atom_id res chain seq x y z
N ALA A 1 -4.91 -16.17 5.95
CA ALA A 1 -5.67 -16.07 4.69
C ALA A 1 -4.76 -15.47 3.64
N GLN A 2 -4.85 -15.91 2.39
CA GLN A 2 -4.06 -15.35 1.29
C GLN A 2 -4.73 -14.05 0.84
N ILE A 3 -3.99 -12.94 0.85
CA ILE A 3 -4.52 -11.60 0.53
C ILE A 3 -4.51 -11.38 -0.99
N LEU A 4 -3.41 -11.75 -1.66
CA LEU A 4 -3.27 -11.70 -3.10
C LEU A 4 -3.50 -13.09 -3.69
N THR A 5 -4.52 -13.23 -4.54
CA THR A 5 -4.95 -14.52 -5.10
C THR A 5 -4.65 -14.69 -6.59
N THR A 6 -4.05 -13.68 -7.23
CA THR A 6 -3.74 -13.71 -8.67
C THR A 6 -2.36 -13.12 -8.92
N ASP A 7 -1.57 -13.78 -9.78
CA ASP A 7 -0.23 -13.33 -10.18
C ASP A 7 -0.25 -11.89 -10.72
N ARG A 8 -1.30 -11.54 -11.50
CA ARG A 8 -1.48 -10.19 -12.02
C ARG A 8 -1.53 -9.10 -10.94
N ALA A 9 -2.15 -9.38 -9.80
CA ALA A 9 -2.25 -8.42 -8.70
C ALA A 9 -0.91 -8.29 -7.97
N GLU A 10 -0.22 -9.41 -7.76
CA GLU A 10 1.12 -9.45 -7.17
C GLU A 10 2.14 -8.69 -8.03
N GLU A 11 2.18 -8.97 -9.34
CA GLU A 11 3.05 -8.28 -10.30
C GLU A 11 2.80 -6.77 -10.33
N ALA A 12 1.53 -6.35 -10.34
CA ALA A 12 1.16 -4.94 -10.32
C ALA A 12 1.60 -4.23 -9.03
N MET A 13 1.44 -4.88 -7.87
CA MET A 13 1.88 -4.32 -6.58
C MET A 13 3.40 -4.27 -6.45
N LEU A 14 4.12 -5.26 -7.00
CA LEU A 14 5.59 -5.26 -7.03
C LEU A 14 6.16 -4.18 -7.97
N ALA A 15 5.47 -3.89 -9.08
CA ALA A 15 5.91 -2.88 -10.04
C ALA A 15 5.78 -1.43 -9.52
N ILE A 16 4.91 -1.19 -8.54
CA ILE A 16 4.59 0.15 -8.04
C ILE A 16 5.05 0.31 -6.59
N ASP A 17 6.17 1.00 -6.41
CA ASP A 17 6.71 1.31 -5.09
C ASP A 17 5.79 2.27 -4.31
N ARG A 18 5.12 1.72 -3.29
CA ARG A 18 4.27 2.45 -2.34
C ARG A 18 5.00 3.57 -1.61
N GLY A 19 6.32 3.45 -1.40
CA GLY A 19 7.15 4.48 -0.76
C GLY A 19 7.07 5.83 -1.47
N LYS A 20 6.79 5.85 -2.78
CA LYS A 20 6.63 7.08 -3.57
C LYS A 20 5.33 7.84 -3.29
N TYR A 21 4.36 7.20 -2.61
CA TYR A 21 3.02 7.75 -2.34
C TYR A 21 2.72 7.90 -0.85
N CYS A 22 3.65 7.53 0.03
CA CYS A 22 3.55 7.66 1.48
C CYS A 22 4.45 8.79 1.96
N HIS A 23 3.91 9.73 2.74
CA HIS A 23 4.67 10.84 3.32
C HIS A 23 5.21 10.53 4.72
N GLU A 24 4.61 9.54 5.40
CA GLU A 24 5.04 9.07 6.72
C GLU A 24 6.07 7.93 6.62
N ALA A 25 6.82 7.71 7.71
CA ALA A 25 7.74 6.58 7.83
C ALA A 25 7.02 5.21 7.75
N ASP A 26 7.79 4.18 7.44
CA ASP A 26 7.37 2.78 7.31
C ASP A 26 6.23 2.56 6.28
N PRO A 27 6.45 2.91 4.99
CA PRO A 27 5.41 2.90 3.96
C PRO A 27 4.85 1.51 3.67
N TYR A 28 5.58 0.44 4.03
CA TYR A 28 5.26 -0.95 3.73
C TYR A 28 4.53 -1.70 4.86
N LEU A 29 4.24 -1.05 6.00
CA LEU A 29 3.39 -1.69 7.01
C LEU A 29 1.96 -1.79 6.51
N ASP A 30 1.34 -2.91 6.82
CA ASP A 30 0.00 -3.25 6.36
C ASP A 30 -1.11 -2.53 7.16
N ARG A 31 -1.12 -1.20 7.06
CA ARG A 31 -2.10 -0.32 7.72
C ARG A 31 -2.24 1.01 6.95
N PRO A 32 -3.34 1.76 7.14
CA PRO A 32 -3.49 3.08 6.53
C PRO A 32 -2.37 4.04 6.95
N ARG A 33 -1.94 4.88 6.01
CA ARG A 33 -0.90 5.92 6.23
C ARG A 33 -1.43 7.29 5.92
N LYS A 34 -1.14 8.29 6.75
CA LYS A 34 -1.64 9.65 6.48
C LYS A 34 -0.87 10.26 5.32
N ILE A 35 -1.58 11.01 4.48
CA ILE A 35 -1.00 11.74 3.34
C ILE A 35 -1.31 13.24 3.39
N GLY A 36 -1.89 13.71 4.49
CA GLY A 36 -2.37 15.09 4.66
C GLY A 36 -3.88 15.21 4.45
N TYR A 37 -4.41 16.43 4.56
CA TYR A 37 -5.83 16.75 4.28
C TYR A 37 -6.86 15.87 4.99
N ASN A 38 -6.53 15.40 6.20
CA ASN A 38 -7.38 14.49 6.99
C ASN A 38 -7.76 13.18 6.25
N VAL A 39 -6.90 12.69 5.35
CA VAL A 39 -7.08 11.43 4.63
C VAL A 39 -5.86 10.51 4.73
N THR A 40 -6.07 9.25 4.41
CA THR A 40 -5.05 8.21 4.40
C THR A 40 -5.00 7.50 3.05
N ILE A 41 -3.81 7.08 2.62
CA ILE A 41 -3.70 6.00 1.64
C ILE A 41 -4.03 4.68 2.34
N SER A 42 -4.86 3.85 1.69
CA SER A 42 -5.37 2.57 2.22
C SER A 42 -4.24 1.62 2.63
N ALA A 43 -4.53 0.67 3.52
CA ALA A 43 -3.62 -0.43 3.81
C ALA A 43 -3.35 -1.25 2.53
N PRO A 44 -2.13 -1.81 2.34
CA PRO A 44 -1.81 -2.72 1.23
C PRO A 44 -2.82 -3.86 0.98
N HIS A 45 -3.49 -4.39 2.01
CA HIS A 45 -4.47 -5.45 1.85
C HIS A 45 -5.88 -5.02 1.42
N MET A 46 -6.20 -3.72 1.49
CA MET A 46 -7.52 -3.16 1.14
C MET A 46 -7.57 -2.79 -0.33
#